data_AF-A0A536XL46-F1
#
_entry.id   AF-A0A536XL46-F1
#
_cell.length_a   1.000
_cell.length_b   1.000
_cell.length_c   1.000
_cell.angle_alpha   90.00
_cell.angle_beta   90.00
_cell.angle_gamma   90.00
#
_symmetry.space_group_name_H-M   'P 1'
#
loop_
_entity.id
_entity.type
_entity.pdbx_description
1 polymer ?
#
loop_
_entity_poly.entity_id
_entity_poly.type
_entity_poly.pdbx_seq_one_letter_code
_entity_poly.pdbx_strand_id
1 'polypeptide(L)'
;GMYKIWFARNYRTYVANTLLLDNALATMGAGLPSAMMAAMLYPERRVLAVCGDGGFMMNSQEMETAVRLKLNLVVLILEDSAYGMIRWKQAVDSFPDFGLTFGNPDFVKYAESYGAKGSRVESPDSLIPTLEQAFKGGGVHLVVVPIDYTENTRVLVDELREKSQTLEMESAMSEQINEQAEKMREMAQTTLDKAKDAVSKYMAESQKLREKADSGIRATYSTAKEMNDKAVAFAEANVAAGFELAQRLLHAKDPQEMSAIYQNHLKEQMEKMNEQFRELGSAMSRPPAVDLNK
;
A
#
# COMPACT_ATOMS: atom_id res chain seq x y z
N GLY A 1 -13.37 22.58 -13.22
CA GLY A 1 -14.78 22.20 -12.99
C GLY A 1 -14.86 20.74 -12.54
N MET A 2 -16.06 20.27 -12.21
CA MET A 2 -16.28 18.91 -11.67
C MET A 2 -15.78 17.82 -12.62
N TYR A 3 -16.02 17.99 -13.92
CA TYR A 3 -15.53 17.10 -14.96
C TYR A 3 -14.03 16.80 -14.90
N LYS A 4 -13.20 17.71 -14.35
CA LYS A 4 -11.76 17.52 -14.24
C LYS A 4 -11.42 16.27 -13.42
N ILE A 5 -12.15 16.04 -12.33
CA ILE A 5 -11.96 14.86 -11.47
C ILE A 5 -12.30 13.58 -12.25
N TRP A 6 -13.45 13.58 -12.92
CA TRP A 6 -13.88 12.45 -13.73
C TRP A 6 -12.92 12.13 -14.87
N PHE A 7 -12.41 13.16 -15.55
CA PHE A 7 -11.46 12.98 -16.63
C PHE A 7 -10.12 12.45 -16.12
N ALA A 8 -9.58 13.03 -15.04
CA ALA A 8 -8.34 12.56 -14.44
C ALA A 8 -8.43 11.11 -13.93
N ARG A 9 -9.61 10.66 -13.49
CA ARG A 9 -9.84 9.28 -13.04
C ARG A 9 -9.99 8.28 -14.18
N ASN A 10 -10.65 8.67 -15.28
CA ASN A 10 -11.12 7.70 -16.29
C ASN A 10 -10.37 7.79 -17.63
N TYR A 11 -9.73 8.91 -17.95
CA TYR A 11 -9.03 9.09 -19.22
C TYR A 11 -7.56 8.69 -19.12
N ARG A 12 -7.23 7.48 -19.59
CA ARG A 12 -5.86 6.97 -19.59
C ARG A 12 -5.07 7.48 -20.79
N THR A 13 -3.91 8.08 -20.53
CA THR A 13 -2.95 8.46 -21.57
C THR A 13 -1.80 7.47 -21.65
N TYR A 14 -1.42 7.09 -22.87
CA TYR A 14 -0.30 6.18 -23.12
C TYR A 14 0.97 6.89 -23.61
N VAL A 15 0.88 8.19 -23.86
CA VAL A 15 1.98 9.02 -24.38
C VAL A 15 2.04 10.32 -23.59
N ALA A 16 3.25 10.78 -23.26
CA ALA A 16 3.45 12.06 -22.57
C ALA A 16 2.84 13.24 -23.36
N ASN A 17 2.41 14.27 -22.63
CA ASN A 17 1.84 15.51 -23.19
C ASN A 17 0.59 15.31 -24.08
N THR A 18 -0.18 14.25 -23.85
CA THR A 18 -1.48 14.01 -24.52
C THR A 18 -2.70 14.32 -23.65
N LEU A 19 -2.46 14.67 -22.38
CA LEU A 19 -3.45 15.23 -21.47
C LEU A 19 -2.85 16.45 -20.81
N LEU A 20 -3.45 17.61 -21.08
CA LEU A 20 -3.04 18.89 -20.53
C LEU A 20 -4.09 19.32 -19.50
N LEU A 21 -3.75 19.21 -18.22
CA LEU A 21 -4.62 19.51 -17.10
C LEU A 21 -4.02 20.64 -16.26
N ASP A 22 -4.71 21.77 -16.16
CA ASP A 22 -4.31 22.85 -15.24
C ASP A 22 -4.66 22.47 -13.80
N ASN A 23 -3.61 22.09 -13.05
CA ASN A 23 -3.69 21.72 -11.64
C ASN A 23 -3.01 22.72 -10.70
N ALA A 24 -2.11 23.56 -11.21
CA ALA A 24 -1.34 24.46 -10.36
C ALA A 24 -2.15 25.70 -9.96
N LEU A 25 -2.53 26.51 -10.96
CA LEU A 25 -3.40 27.67 -10.73
C LEU A 25 -4.88 27.29 -10.84
N ALA A 26 -5.20 26.23 -11.60
CA ALA A 26 -6.56 25.75 -11.83
C ALA A 26 -7.48 26.83 -12.44
N THR A 27 -6.94 27.54 -13.44
CA THR A 27 -7.57 28.66 -14.14
C THR A 27 -8.76 28.18 -14.95
N MET A 28 -9.94 28.71 -14.65
CA MET A 28 -11.12 28.51 -15.49
C MET A 28 -10.91 29.21 -16.85
N GLY A 29 -11.42 28.61 -17.93
CA GLY A 29 -11.26 29.15 -19.28
C GLY A 29 -9.93 28.85 -19.97
N ALA A 30 -9.01 28.13 -19.34
CA ALA A 30 -7.72 27.76 -19.96
C ALA A 30 -7.83 26.71 -21.07
N GLY A 31 -8.92 25.92 -21.09
CA GLY A 31 -9.05 24.75 -21.98
C GLY A 31 -9.00 25.09 -23.47
N LEU A 32 -9.83 26.05 -23.92
CA LEU A 32 -9.89 26.48 -25.32
C LEU A 32 -8.56 27.06 -25.83
N PRO A 33 -7.96 28.09 -25.21
CA PRO A 33 -6.70 28.67 -25.69
C PRO A 33 -5.54 27.66 -25.65
N SER A 34 -5.50 26.76 -24.65
CA SER A 34 -4.49 25.70 -24.60
C SER A 34 -4.63 24.72 -25.77
N ALA A 35 -5.86 24.33 -26.10
CA ALA A 35 -6.14 23.46 -27.24
C ALA A 35 -5.84 24.15 -28.57
N MET A 36 -6.09 25.45 -28.71
CA MET A 36 -5.70 26.21 -29.90
C MET A 36 -4.19 26.15 -30.11
N MET A 37 -3.39 26.36 -29.07
CA MET A 37 -1.94 26.24 -29.17
C MET A 37 -1.49 24.82 -29.53
N ALA A 38 -2.12 23.79 -28.95
CA ALA A 38 -1.84 22.41 -29.32
C ALA A 38 -2.16 22.13 -30.80
N ALA A 39 -3.27 22.64 -31.32
CA ALA A 39 -3.65 22.49 -32.73
C ALA A 39 -2.69 23.23 -33.67
N MET A 40 -2.16 24.39 -33.26
CA MET A 40 -1.15 25.13 -34.02
C MET A 40 0.21 24.42 -34.06
N LEU A 41 0.64 23.84 -32.94
CA LEU A 41 1.92 23.12 -32.86
C LEU A 41 1.86 21.74 -33.53
N TYR A 42 0.68 21.11 -33.55
CA TYR A 42 0.49 19.75 -34.04
C TYR A 42 -0.73 19.65 -34.98
N PRO A 43 -0.69 20.27 -36.17
CA PRO A 43 -1.84 20.38 -37.07
C PRO A 43 -2.38 19.02 -37.56
N GLU A 44 -1.54 17.99 -37.60
CA GLU A 44 -1.91 16.63 -38.04
C GLU A 44 -2.53 15.78 -36.92
N ARG A 45 -2.58 16.27 -35.67
CA ARG A 45 -3.12 15.53 -34.53
C ARG A 45 -4.54 15.96 -34.23
N ARG A 46 -5.37 15.00 -33.80
CA ARG A 46 -6.69 15.30 -33.22
C ARG A 46 -6.49 16.04 -31.90
N VAL A 47 -7.06 17.23 -31.78
CA VAL A 47 -7.06 18.03 -30.55
C VAL A 47 -8.49 18.21 -30.04
N LEU A 48 -8.71 17.82 -28.78
CA LEU A 48 -9.99 17.94 -28.07
C LEU A 48 -9.81 18.89 -26.87
N ALA A 49 -10.52 20.01 -26.86
CA ALA A 49 -10.67 20.83 -25.67
C ALA A 49 -11.84 20.30 -24.84
N VAL A 50 -11.62 19.83 -23.61
CA VAL A 50 -12.70 19.44 -22.70
C VAL A 50 -12.93 20.56 -21.69
N CYS A 51 -14.11 21.16 -21.77
CA CYS A 51 -14.49 22.34 -21.00
C CYS A 51 -15.79 22.08 -20.23
N GLY A 52 -15.91 22.66 -19.04
CA GLY A 52 -17.23 22.90 -18.44
C GLY A 52 -17.83 24.15 -19.07
N ASP A 53 -19.16 24.24 -19.12
CA ASP A 53 -19.90 25.38 -19.67
C ASP A 53 -19.49 26.75 -19.10
N GLY A 54 -19.47 26.94 -17.78
CA GLY A 54 -19.06 28.19 -17.16
C GLY A 54 -17.57 28.50 -17.37
N GLY A 55 -16.74 27.46 -17.51
CA GLY A 55 -15.33 27.62 -17.84
C GLY A 55 -15.13 28.03 -19.31
N PHE A 56 -15.87 27.42 -20.24
CA PHE A 56 -15.84 27.77 -21.65
C PHE A 56 -16.24 29.24 -21.86
N MET A 57 -17.32 29.67 -21.21
CA MET A 57 -17.85 31.05 -21.31
C MET A 57 -16.88 32.14 -20.86
N MET A 58 -15.82 31.83 -20.09
CA MET A 58 -14.83 32.83 -19.69
C MET A 58 -13.96 33.31 -20.86
N ASN A 59 -13.72 32.46 -21.85
CA ASN A 59 -12.89 32.75 -23.02
C ASN A 59 -13.55 32.29 -24.33
N SER A 60 -14.88 32.19 -24.35
CA SER A 60 -15.61 31.61 -25.49
C SER A 60 -15.47 32.45 -26.76
N GLN A 61 -15.13 33.73 -26.64
CA GLN A 61 -14.83 34.61 -27.77
C GLN A 61 -13.65 34.12 -28.62
N GLU A 62 -12.75 33.30 -28.07
CA GLU A 62 -11.63 32.71 -28.83
C GLU A 62 -12.08 31.68 -29.88
N MET A 63 -13.37 31.32 -29.89
CA MET A 63 -13.98 30.62 -31.02
C MET A 63 -13.79 31.40 -32.33
N GLU A 64 -13.92 32.73 -32.30
CA GLU A 64 -13.61 33.60 -33.44
C GLU A 64 -12.16 33.40 -33.89
N THR A 65 -11.22 33.50 -32.95
CA THR A 65 -9.79 33.39 -33.24
C THR A 65 -9.47 32.03 -33.86
N ALA A 66 -10.01 30.94 -33.29
CA ALA A 66 -9.79 29.59 -33.80
C ALA A 66 -10.30 29.42 -35.24
N VAL A 67 -11.48 29.98 -35.55
CA VAL A 67 -12.04 29.97 -36.92
C VAL A 67 -11.20 30.82 -37.87
N ARG A 68 -10.83 32.04 -37.47
CA ARG A 68 -10.00 32.95 -38.27
C ARG A 68 -8.62 32.36 -38.60
N LEU A 69 -8.04 31.63 -37.64
CA LEU A 69 -6.78 30.89 -37.82
C LEU A 69 -6.95 29.55 -38.55
N LYS A 70 -8.18 29.17 -38.91
CA LYS A 70 -8.52 27.93 -39.62
C LYS A 70 -8.03 26.67 -38.90
N LEU A 71 -8.12 26.66 -37.57
CA LEU A 71 -7.67 25.53 -36.77
C LEU A 71 -8.59 24.31 -36.95
N ASN A 72 -8.02 23.13 -36.78
CA ASN A 72 -8.76 21.86 -36.72
C ASN A 72 -8.85 21.40 -35.26
N LEU A 73 -10.01 21.62 -34.63
CA LEU A 73 -10.19 21.60 -33.18
C LEU A 73 -11.62 21.19 -32.85
N VAL A 74 -11.78 20.20 -31.97
CA VAL A 74 -13.09 19.90 -31.37
C VAL A 74 -13.12 20.43 -29.95
N VAL A 75 -14.17 21.16 -29.58
CA VAL A 75 -14.44 21.64 -28.23
C VAL A 75 -15.62 20.85 -27.68
N LEU A 76 -15.40 20.10 -26.61
CA LEU A 76 -16.43 19.37 -25.89
C LEU A 76 -16.83 20.16 -24.65
N ILE A 77 -18.08 20.64 -24.62
CA ILE A 77 -18.68 21.30 -23.46
C ILE A 77 -19.47 20.27 -22.67
N LEU A 78 -19.12 20.12 -21.40
CA LEU A 78 -19.90 19.39 -20.41
C LEU A 78 -20.81 20.41 -19.72
N GLU A 79 -22.10 20.34 -20.01
CA GLU A 79 -23.12 21.31 -19.62
C GLU A 79 -23.92 20.81 -18.42
N ASP A 80 -23.70 21.43 -17.25
CA ASP A 80 -24.48 21.24 -16.02
C ASP A 80 -25.22 22.51 -15.57
N SER A 81 -25.11 23.61 -16.34
CA SER A 81 -25.70 24.92 -16.06
C SER A 81 -25.30 25.47 -14.69
N ALA A 82 -24.08 25.15 -14.24
CA ALA A 82 -23.61 25.50 -12.92
C ALA A 82 -22.08 25.57 -12.79
N TYR A 83 -21.59 26.20 -11.73
CA TYR A 83 -20.22 26.03 -11.27
C TYR A 83 -20.10 24.74 -10.44
N GLY A 84 -20.29 23.58 -11.09
CA GLY A 84 -20.56 22.29 -10.44
C GLY A 84 -19.58 21.83 -9.37
N MET A 85 -18.28 22.17 -9.49
CA MET A 85 -17.29 21.83 -8.47
C MET A 85 -17.49 22.59 -7.15
N ILE A 86 -17.77 23.90 -7.24
CA ILE A 86 -18.01 24.74 -6.07
C ILE A 86 -19.35 24.36 -5.44
N ARG A 87 -20.35 24.12 -6.29
CA ARG A 87 -21.70 23.75 -5.87
C ARG A 87 -21.72 22.40 -5.14
N TRP A 88 -21.00 21.42 -5.69
CA TRP A 88 -20.80 20.13 -5.04
C TRP A 88 -20.11 20.29 -3.68
N LYS A 89 -19.06 21.13 -3.58
CA LYS A 89 -18.37 21.33 -2.30
C LYS A 89 -19.24 22.00 -1.24
N GLN A 90 -20.06 22.98 -1.62
CA GLN A 90 -21.06 23.58 -0.72
C GLN A 90 -22.02 22.52 -0.17
N ALA A 91 -22.56 21.67 -1.05
CA ALA A 91 -23.48 20.61 -0.65
C ALA A 91 -22.83 19.59 0.31
N VAL A 92 -21.59 19.16 0.03
CA VAL A 92 -20.83 18.26 0.91
C VAL A 92 -20.60 18.86 2.30
N ASP A 93 -20.37 20.17 2.38
CA ASP A 93 -20.17 20.88 3.64
C ASP A 93 -21.49 21.37 4.28
N SER A 94 -22.64 20.98 3.72
CA SER A 94 -23.98 21.39 4.19
C SER A 94 -24.22 22.91 4.15
N PHE A 95 -23.55 23.62 3.24
CA PHE A 95 -23.86 25.03 2.94
C PHE A 95 -25.04 25.13 1.97
N PRO A 96 -25.84 26.22 2.04
CA PRO A 96 -26.87 26.49 1.04
C PRO A 96 -26.25 26.77 -0.33
N ASP A 97 -26.95 26.38 -1.39
CA ASP A 97 -26.59 26.72 -2.77
C ASP A 97 -26.75 28.24 -2.99
N PHE A 98 -25.67 28.92 -3.34
CA PHE A 98 -25.66 30.38 -3.49
C PHE A 98 -24.86 30.86 -4.70
N GLY A 99 -25.55 31.36 -5.72
CA GLY A 99 -24.93 32.04 -6.87
C GLY A 99 -24.16 31.13 -7.83
N LEU A 100 -24.44 29.82 -7.82
CA LEU A 100 -23.67 28.84 -8.58
C LEU A 100 -24.41 28.24 -9.78
N THR A 101 -25.69 28.55 -9.95
CA THR A 101 -26.49 28.13 -11.12
C THR A 101 -26.68 29.30 -12.07
N PHE A 102 -26.68 29.03 -13.38
CA PHE A 102 -26.87 30.05 -14.41
C PHE A 102 -27.54 29.44 -15.65
N GLY A 103 -28.07 30.30 -16.52
CA GLY A 103 -28.53 29.89 -17.84
C GLY A 103 -27.40 30.00 -18.87
N ASN A 104 -27.33 29.03 -19.78
CA ASN A 104 -26.38 29.06 -20.89
C ASN A 104 -27.03 29.63 -22.17
N PRO A 105 -26.24 30.23 -23.08
CA PRO A 105 -26.71 30.47 -24.44
C PRO A 105 -26.95 29.13 -25.16
N ASP A 106 -27.65 29.17 -26.29
CA ASP A 106 -27.67 28.06 -27.23
C ASP A 106 -26.27 27.89 -27.83
N PHE A 107 -25.46 27.01 -27.25
CA PHE A 107 -24.06 26.80 -27.65
C PHE A 107 -23.89 26.34 -29.11
N VAL A 108 -24.89 25.66 -29.69
CA VAL A 108 -24.85 25.26 -31.09
C VAL A 108 -24.92 26.51 -31.97
N LYS A 109 -25.93 27.36 -31.74
CA LYS A 109 -26.05 28.65 -32.44
C LYS A 109 -24.88 29.60 -32.14
N TYR A 110 -24.35 29.54 -30.92
CA TYR A 110 -23.19 30.32 -30.52
C TYR A 110 -21.97 29.97 -31.39
N ALA A 111 -21.70 28.68 -31.59
CA ALA A 111 -20.62 28.23 -32.47
C ALA A 111 -20.87 28.66 -33.93
N GLU A 112 -22.09 28.47 -34.42
CA GLU A 112 -22.50 28.87 -35.77
C GLU A 112 -22.32 30.38 -36.02
N SER A 113 -22.55 31.21 -35.00
CA SER A 113 -22.40 32.67 -35.10
C SER A 113 -20.98 33.13 -35.42
N TYR A 114 -19.97 32.32 -35.08
CA TYR A 114 -18.56 32.55 -35.43
C TYR A 114 -18.12 31.83 -36.71
N GLY A 115 -19.01 31.08 -37.36
CA GLY A 115 -18.68 30.23 -38.50
C GLY A 115 -18.06 28.88 -38.12
N ALA A 116 -18.10 28.50 -36.84
CA ALA A 116 -17.78 27.15 -36.39
C ALA A 116 -19.00 26.23 -36.56
N LYS A 117 -18.79 24.91 -36.44
CA LYS A 117 -19.87 23.92 -36.42
C LYS A 117 -20.33 23.68 -35.00
N GLY A 118 -21.63 23.42 -34.81
CA GLY A 118 -22.22 23.07 -33.52
C GLY A 118 -22.93 21.71 -33.57
N SER A 119 -22.85 20.95 -32.48
CA SER A 119 -23.68 19.75 -32.30
C SER A 119 -24.02 19.55 -30.83
N ARG A 120 -25.15 18.92 -30.56
CA ARG A 120 -25.58 18.52 -29.22
C ARG A 120 -25.73 17.01 -29.17
N VAL A 121 -25.20 16.41 -28.10
CA VAL A 121 -25.36 14.98 -27.80
C VAL A 121 -26.69 14.81 -27.09
N GLU A 122 -27.53 13.92 -27.59
CA GLU A 122 -28.88 13.67 -27.06
C GLU A 122 -28.93 12.43 -26.15
N SER A 123 -27.97 11.52 -26.30
CA SER A 123 -27.88 10.29 -25.53
C SER A 123 -26.43 9.83 -25.36
N PRO A 124 -26.11 9.02 -24.33
CA PRO A 124 -24.78 8.45 -24.14
C PRO A 124 -24.25 7.70 -25.37
N ASP A 125 -25.11 6.94 -26.06
CA ASP A 125 -24.76 6.16 -27.25
C ASP A 125 -24.35 7.05 -28.45
N SER A 126 -24.85 8.29 -28.49
CA SER A 126 -24.51 9.24 -29.55
C SER A 126 -23.18 9.97 -29.35
N LEU A 127 -22.58 9.91 -28.15
CA LEU A 127 -21.36 10.67 -27.84
C LEU A 127 -20.19 10.36 -28.78
N ILE A 128 -19.86 9.08 -28.94
CA ILE A 128 -18.75 8.65 -29.80
C ILE A 128 -19.03 8.98 -31.27
N PRO A 129 -20.19 8.61 -31.85
CA PRO A 129 -20.55 9.02 -33.21
C PRO A 129 -20.46 10.53 -33.45
N THR A 130 -20.95 11.36 -32.54
CA THR A 130 -20.92 12.82 -32.67
C THR A 130 -19.50 13.36 -32.66
N LEU A 131 -18.63 12.87 -31.77
CA LEU A 131 -17.23 13.28 -31.73
C LEU A 131 -16.48 12.86 -33.01
N GLU A 132 -16.66 11.63 -33.48
CA GLU A 132 -16.04 11.17 -34.73
C GLU A 132 -16.50 11.97 -35.94
N GLN A 133 -17.78 12.32 -36.01
CA GLN A 133 -18.31 13.21 -37.06
C GLN A 133 -17.71 14.62 -36.97
N ALA A 134 -17.56 15.18 -35.77
CA ALA A 134 -16.95 16.48 -35.56
C ALA A 134 -15.50 16.52 -36.06
N PHE A 135 -14.70 15.52 -35.70
CA PHE A 135 -13.31 15.41 -36.18
C PHE A 135 -13.21 15.17 -37.68
N LYS A 136 -14.07 14.29 -38.25
CA LYS A 136 -14.10 14.04 -39.70
C LYS A 136 -14.53 15.28 -40.48
N GLY A 137 -15.41 16.10 -39.91
CA GLY A 137 -15.88 17.33 -40.54
C GLY A 137 -14.78 18.37 -40.74
N GLY A 138 -13.75 18.36 -39.89
CA GLY A 138 -12.65 19.32 -39.92
C GLY A 138 -13.06 20.75 -39.55
N GLY A 139 -12.06 21.58 -39.27
CA GLY A 139 -12.25 22.95 -38.79
C GLY A 139 -12.56 22.99 -37.30
N VAL A 140 -13.21 24.07 -36.85
CA VAL A 140 -13.60 24.22 -35.45
C VAL A 140 -15.02 23.70 -35.24
N HIS A 141 -15.19 22.78 -34.30
CA HIS A 141 -16.48 22.17 -33.98
C HIS A 141 -16.72 22.17 -32.48
N LEU A 142 -17.86 22.71 -32.05
CA LEU A 142 -18.31 22.68 -30.66
C LEU A 142 -19.37 21.59 -30.47
N VAL A 143 -19.12 20.67 -29.55
CA VAL A 143 -20.01 19.58 -29.16
C VAL A 143 -20.48 19.81 -27.74
N VAL A 144 -21.79 19.89 -27.54
CA VAL A 144 -22.42 20.05 -26.23
C VAL A 144 -22.89 18.70 -25.71
N VAL A 145 -22.54 18.39 -24.47
CA VAL A 145 -22.97 17.18 -23.77
C VAL A 145 -23.64 17.61 -22.46
N PRO A 146 -24.97 17.48 -22.34
CA PRO A 146 -25.63 17.58 -21.05
C PRO A 146 -25.04 16.53 -20.10
N ILE A 147 -24.69 16.95 -18.89
CA ILE A 147 -24.14 16.04 -17.89
C ILE A 147 -24.99 16.02 -16.64
N ASP A 148 -25.26 14.82 -16.14
CA ASP A 148 -25.82 14.59 -14.82
C ASP A 148 -24.71 14.17 -13.86
N TYR A 149 -24.68 14.81 -12.70
CA TYR A 149 -23.68 14.64 -11.65
C TYR A 149 -24.24 13.93 -10.40
N THR A 150 -25.41 13.30 -10.50
CA THR A 150 -26.04 12.48 -9.44
C THR A 150 -25.08 11.47 -8.80
N GLU A 151 -24.16 10.90 -9.58
CA GLU A 151 -23.19 9.91 -9.11
C GLU A 151 -22.02 10.48 -8.28
N ASN A 152 -21.87 11.81 -8.21
CA ASN A 152 -20.73 12.42 -7.52
C ASN A 152 -20.65 12.05 -6.04
N THR A 153 -21.77 12.07 -5.31
CA THR A 153 -21.76 11.75 -3.87
C THR A 153 -21.35 10.30 -3.64
N ARG A 154 -22.00 9.38 -4.36
CA ARG A 154 -21.70 7.94 -4.27
C ARG A 154 -20.22 7.66 -4.55
N VAL A 155 -19.69 8.17 -5.66
CA VAL A 155 -18.34 7.82 -6.14
C VAL A 155 -17.22 8.64 -5.49
N LEU A 156 -17.46 9.93 -5.23
CA LEU A 156 -16.42 10.87 -4.75
C LEU A 156 -16.50 11.15 -3.25
N VAL A 157 -17.56 10.72 -2.55
CA VAL A 157 -17.67 10.87 -1.09
C VAL A 157 -17.75 9.50 -0.43
N ASP A 158 -18.78 8.72 -0.75
CA ASP A 158 -19.10 7.49 -0.02
C ASP A 158 -18.06 6.40 -0.29
N GLU A 159 -17.86 6.03 -1.56
CA GLU A 159 -16.88 5.01 -1.96
C GLU A 159 -15.43 5.40 -1.58
N LEU A 160 -15.07 6.69 -1.67
CA LEU A 160 -13.73 7.14 -1.31
C LEU A 160 -13.50 7.08 0.20
N ARG A 161 -14.52 7.41 1.01
CA ARG A 161 -14.43 7.30 2.47
C ARG A 161 -14.26 5.85 2.90
N GLU A 162 -15.05 4.94 2.33
CA GLU A 162 -14.95 3.50 2.62
C GLU A 162 -13.55 2.95 2.27
N LYS A 163 -13.03 3.31 1.08
CA LYS A 163 -11.68 2.91 0.67
C LYS A 163 -10.59 3.49 1.56
N SER A 164 -10.70 4.76 1.95
CA SER A 164 -9.72 5.39 2.85
C SER A 164 -9.64 4.68 4.20
N GLN A 165 -10.80 4.39 4.80
CA GLN A 165 -10.88 3.68 6.08
C GLN A 165 -10.32 2.26 5.99
N THR A 166 -10.59 1.57 4.88
CA THR A 166 -10.05 0.23 4.64
C THR A 166 -8.53 0.26 4.56
N LEU A 167 -7.96 1.20 3.79
CA LEU A 167 -6.51 1.37 3.66
C LEU A 167 -5.82 1.75 4.98
N GLU A 168 -6.44 2.62 5.78
CA GLU A 168 -5.93 2.99 7.11
C GLU A 168 -5.90 1.78 8.04
N MET A 169 -6.96 0.96 8.04
CA MET A 169 -7.03 -0.25 8.85
C MET A 169 -6.01 -1.32 8.40
N GLU A 170 -5.84 -1.52 7.09
CA GLU A 170 -4.82 -2.42 6.53
C GLU A 170 -3.40 -1.98 6.89
N SER A 171 -3.12 -0.67 6.83
CA SER A 171 -1.84 -0.09 7.23
C SER A 171 -1.56 -0.30 8.71
N ALA A 172 -2.53 0.03 9.58
CA ALA A 172 -2.39 -0.14 11.03
C ALA A 172 -2.18 -1.61 11.44
N MET A 173 -2.91 -2.54 10.80
CA MET A 173 -2.76 -3.97 11.04
C MET A 173 -1.38 -4.49 10.60
N SER A 174 -0.89 -4.01 9.46
CA SER A 174 0.45 -4.37 8.96
C SER A 174 1.56 -3.87 9.90
N GLU A 175 1.43 -2.65 10.43
CA GLU A 175 2.38 -2.07 11.38
C GLU A 175 2.40 -2.85 12.69
N GLN A 176 1.23 -3.23 13.22
CA GLN A 176 1.10 -4.02 14.44
C GLN A 176 1.68 -5.44 14.29
N ILE A 177 1.48 -6.08 13.13
CA ILE A 177 2.09 -7.39 12.82
C ILE A 177 3.62 -7.27 12.78
N ASN A 178 4.15 -6.20 12.18
CA ASN A 178 5.59 -6.00 12.09
C ASN A 178 6.23 -5.74 13.47
N GLU A 179 5.59 -4.93 14.32
CA GLU A 179 6.05 -4.67 15.69
C GLU A 179 6.06 -5.96 16.55
N GLN A 180 5.02 -6.80 16.41
CA GLN A 180 4.98 -8.10 17.08
C GLN A 180 6.07 -9.05 16.58
N ALA A 181 6.35 -9.06 15.28
CA ALA A 181 7.43 -9.87 14.70
C ALA A 181 8.81 -9.42 15.20
N GLU A 182 9.07 -8.12 15.32
CA GLU A 182 10.32 -7.59 15.88
C GLU A 182 10.50 -7.97 17.35
N LYS A 183 9.47 -7.79 18.19
CA LYS A 183 9.51 -8.20 19.60
C LYS A 183 9.80 -9.70 19.75
N MET A 184 9.21 -10.53 18.88
CA MET A 184 9.49 -11.97 18.89
C MET A 184 10.94 -12.31 18.48
N ARG A 185 11.50 -11.60 17.49
CA ARG A 185 12.91 -11.75 17.11
C ARG A 185 13.85 -11.36 18.25
N GLU A 186 13.57 -10.26 18.93
CA GLU A 186 14.36 -9.79 20.08
C GLU A 186 14.32 -10.80 21.24
N MET A 187 13.14 -11.35 21.53
CA MET A 187 12.97 -12.39 22.55
C MET A 187 13.71 -13.68 22.21
N ALA A 188 13.67 -14.11 20.94
CA ALA A 188 14.41 -15.27 20.45
C ALA A 188 15.93 -15.06 20.58
N GLN A 189 16.42 -13.88 20.19
CA GLN A 189 17.83 -13.51 20.31
C GLN A 189 18.30 -13.51 21.77
N THR A 190 17.52 -12.89 22.67
CA THR A 190 17.81 -12.86 24.11
C THR A 190 17.88 -14.26 24.71
N THR A 191 16.98 -15.15 24.28
CA THR A 191 16.95 -16.55 24.73
C THR A 191 18.21 -17.29 24.27
N LEU A 192 18.62 -17.10 23.02
CA LEU A 192 19.84 -17.69 22.47
C LEU A 192 21.09 -17.21 23.21
N ASP A 193 21.18 -15.92 23.52
CA ASP A 193 22.34 -15.36 24.21
C ASP A 193 22.44 -15.85 25.66
N LYS A 194 21.30 -15.98 26.36
CA LYS A 194 21.26 -16.63 27.69
C LYS A 194 21.71 -18.09 27.63
N ALA A 195 21.30 -18.83 26.60
CA ALA A 195 21.73 -20.22 26.41
C ALA A 195 23.24 -20.30 26.19
N LYS A 196 23.82 -19.43 25.33
CA LYS A 196 25.27 -19.35 25.10
C LYS A 196 26.06 -19.02 26.36
N ASP A 197 25.57 -18.07 27.17
CA ASP A 197 26.22 -17.69 28.43
C ASP A 197 26.21 -18.83 29.46
N ALA A 198 25.06 -19.50 29.63
CA ALA A 198 24.94 -20.65 30.53
C ALA A 198 25.93 -21.77 30.17
N VAL A 199 26.09 -22.03 28.88
CA VAL A 199 27.00 -23.06 28.35
C VAL A 199 28.45 -22.67 28.55
N SER A 200 28.79 -21.41 28.30
CA SER A 200 30.14 -20.89 28.51
C SER A 200 30.55 -20.98 29.98
N LYS A 201 29.65 -20.63 30.90
CA LYS A 201 29.87 -20.79 32.35
C LYS A 201 30.07 -22.25 32.74
N TYR A 202 29.22 -23.14 32.22
CA TYR A 202 29.32 -24.57 32.47
C TYR A 202 30.65 -25.17 31.96
N MET A 203 31.04 -24.86 30.72
CA MET A 203 32.33 -25.33 30.16
C MET A 203 33.52 -24.85 31.00
N ALA A 204 33.50 -23.60 31.47
CA ALA A 204 34.53 -23.04 32.32
C ALA A 204 34.61 -23.74 33.69
N GLU A 205 33.48 -24.10 34.30
CA GLU A 205 33.45 -24.89 35.54
C GLU A 205 33.93 -26.33 35.34
N SER A 206 33.51 -26.98 34.25
CA SER A 206 33.94 -28.34 33.91
C SER A 206 35.45 -28.42 33.67
N GLN A 207 36.03 -27.41 32.99
CA GLN A 207 37.46 -27.32 32.77
C GLN A 207 38.24 -27.17 34.08
N LYS A 208 37.77 -26.31 35.02
CA LYS A 208 38.35 -26.19 36.36
C LYS A 208 38.27 -27.49 37.16
N LEU A 209 37.18 -28.26 37.01
CA LEU A 209 37.04 -29.56 37.65
C LEU A 209 38.03 -30.59 37.08
N ARG A 210 38.24 -30.60 35.76
CA ARG A 210 39.22 -31.47 35.09
C ARG A 210 40.65 -31.16 35.52
N GLU A 211 41.02 -29.89 35.60
CA GLU A 211 42.35 -29.47 36.07
C GLU A 211 42.62 -29.87 37.53
N LYS A 212 41.59 -29.81 38.39
CA LYS A 212 41.67 -30.31 39.78
C LYS A 212 41.71 -31.84 39.84
N ALA A 213 41.15 -32.54 38.87
CA ALA A 213 41.18 -34.01 38.81
C ALA A 213 42.55 -34.55 38.40
N ASP A 214 43.25 -33.86 37.49
CA ASP A 214 44.61 -34.25 37.06
C ASP A 214 45.70 -33.99 38.12
N SER A 215 45.42 -33.19 39.16
CA SER A 215 46.38 -32.88 40.24
C SER A 215 46.41 -33.87 41.42
N GLY A 216 45.68 -34.99 41.31
CA GLY A 216 45.98 -36.22 42.06
C GLY A 216 45.09 -36.52 43.28
N ILE A 217 44.30 -37.60 43.15
CA ILE A 217 43.95 -38.67 44.12
C ILE A 217 42.96 -39.56 43.33
N ARG A 218 43.12 -40.90 43.25
CA ARG A 218 42.41 -41.72 42.23
C ARG A 218 41.19 -42.55 42.73
N ALA A 219 40.80 -42.49 44.00
CA ALA A 219 39.91 -43.51 44.58
C ALA A 219 38.43 -43.13 44.81
N THR A 220 38.01 -41.89 44.54
CA THR A 220 36.59 -41.44 44.61
C THR A 220 36.00 -41.05 43.25
N TYR A 221 36.70 -41.37 42.16
CA TYR A 221 36.61 -40.62 40.89
C TYR A 221 35.70 -41.22 39.80
N SER A 222 35.32 -42.50 39.85
CA SER A 222 34.48 -43.09 38.79
C SER A 222 33.06 -42.50 38.79
N THR A 223 32.44 -42.38 39.96
CA THR A 223 31.10 -41.79 40.11
C THR A 223 31.10 -40.29 39.81
N ALA A 224 32.14 -39.56 40.24
CA ALA A 224 32.28 -38.14 39.96
C ALA A 224 32.54 -37.86 38.46
N LYS A 225 33.34 -38.70 37.80
CA LYS A 225 33.58 -38.61 36.34
C LYS A 225 32.31 -38.94 35.55
N GLU A 226 31.57 -39.99 35.94
CA GLU A 226 30.31 -40.35 35.29
C GLU A 226 29.24 -39.26 35.45
N MET A 227 29.14 -38.65 36.63
CA MET A 227 28.28 -37.49 36.85
C MET A 227 28.71 -36.28 36.02
N ASN A 228 30.02 -36.03 35.90
CA ASN A 228 30.54 -34.94 35.08
C ASN A 228 30.25 -35.18 33.58
N ASP A 229 30.46 -36.40 33.07
CA ASP A 229 30.21 -36.75 31.67
C ASP A 229 28.71 -36.68 31.33
N LYS A 230 27.81 -37.08 32.24
CA LYS A 230 26.36 -36.89 32.07
C LYS A 230 25.95 -35.42 32.11
N ALA A 231 26.52 -34.64 33.02
CA ALA A 231 26.27 -33.20 33.08
C ALA A 231 26.72 -32.50 31.78
N VAL A 232 27.83 -32.94 31.18
CA VAL A 232 28.31 -32.42 29.89
C VAL A 232 27.34 -32.79 28.77
N ALA A 233 26.91 -34.05 28.70
CA ALA A 233 25.94 -34.49 27.70
C ALA A 233 24.59 -33.75 27.81
N PHE A 234 24.14 -33.43 29.02
CA PHE A 234 22.93 -32.63 29.23
C PHE A 234 23.11 -31.17 28.78
N ALA A 235 24.27 -30.57 29.06
CA ALA A 235 24.59 -29.23 28.58
C ALA A 235 24.61 -29.19 27.04
N GLU A 236 25.23 -30.17 26.38
CA GLU A 236 25.26 -30.28 24.91
C GLU A 236 23.86 -30.48 24.31
N ALA A 237 23.03 -31.33 24.91
CA ALA A 237 21.65 -31.55 24.46
C ALA A 237 20.79 -30.29 24.58
N ASN A 238 20.97 -29.50 25.64
CA ASN A 238 20.25 -28.25 25.84
C ASN A 238 20.69 -27.18 24.82
N VAL A 239 21.96 -27.16 24.44
CA VAL A 239 22.47 -26.29 23.37
C VAL A 239 21.86 -26.65 22.02
N ALA A 240 21.89 -27.92 21.67
CA ALA A 240 21.34 -28.41 20.41
C ALA A 240 19.85 -28.04 20.29
N ALA A 241 19.09 -28.20 21.37
CA ALA A 241 17.68 -27.82 21.41
C ALA A 241 17.47 -26.30 21.24
N GLY A 242 18.32 -25.46 21.83
CA GLY A 242 18.26 -24.01 21.65
C GLY A 242 18.54 -23.57 20.21
N PHE A 243 19.50 -24.21 19.54
CA PHE A 243 19.77 -23.97 18.11
C PHE A 243 18.62 -24.44 17.23
N GLU A 244 18.03 -25.60 17.53
CA GLU A 244 16.87 -26.12 16.80
C GLU A 244 15.65 -25.20 16.93
N LEU A 245 15.39 -24.65 18.11
CA LEU A 245 14.35 -23.64 18.30
C LEU A 245 14.61 -22.40 17.42
N ALA A 246 15.83 -21.88 17.46
CA ALA A 246 16.20 -20.71 16.67
C ALA A 246 16.02 -20.96 15.16
N GLN A 247 16.41 -22.14 14.68
CA GLN A 247 16.24 -22.52 13.28
C GLN A 247 14.76 -22.65 12.90
N ARG A 248 13.93 -23.26 13.75
CA ARG A 248 12.48 -23.39 13.49
C ARG A 248 11.79 -22.01 13.47
N LEU A 249 12.13 -21.12 14.39
CA LEU A 249 11.57 -19.76 14.44
C LEU A 249 11.96 -18.92 13.21
N LEU A 250 13.18 -19.08 12.69
CA LEU A 250 13.62 -18.38 11.47
C LEU A 250 12.83 -18.77 10.21
N HIS A 251 12.21 -19.96 10.20
CA HIS A 251 11.45 -20.47 9.06
C HIS A 251 9.93 -20.36 9.21
N ALA A 252 9.45 -19.78 10.31
CA ALA A 252 8.02 -19.58 10.52
C ALA A 252 7.44 -18.56 9.53
N LYS A 253 6.26 -18.85 8.98
CA LYS A 253 5.60 -18.04 7.94
C LYS A 253 4.74 -16.93 8.51
N ASP A 254 4.25 -17.10 9.73
CA ASP A 254 3.38 -16.16 10.40
C ASP A 254 3.56 -16.18 11.95
N PRO A 255 3.04 -15.15 12.65
CA PRO A 255 3.09 -15.08 14.11
C PRO A 255 2.45 -16.25 14.86
N GLN A 256 1.44 -16.90 14.29
CA GLN A 256 0.71 -17.99 14.93
C GLN A 256 1.56 -19.26 14.92
N GLU A 257 2.23 -19.53 13.79
CA GLU A 257 3.22 -20.61 13.65
C GLU A 257 4.41 -20.40 14.60
N MET A 258 4.93 -19.17 14.73
CA MET A 258 5.99 -18.87 15.72
C MET A 258 5.56 -19.17 17.16
N SER A 259 4.34 -18.78 17.55
CA SER A 259 3.82 -19.04 18.90
C SER A 259 3.69 -20.54 19.17
N ALA A 260 3.18 -21.30 18.19
CA ALA A 260 3.06 -22.76 18.29
C ALA A 260 4.43 -23.45 18.42
N ILE A 261 5.43 -23.02 17.64
CA ILE A 261 6.81 -23.53 17.71
C ILE A 261 7.38 -23.32 19.12
N TYR A 262 7.22 -22.12 19.68
CA TYR A 262 7.73 -21.79 21.00
C TYR A 262 7.06 -22.60 22.12
N GLN A 263 5.74 -22.73 22.10
CA GLN A 263 5.02 -23.53 23.10
C GLN A 263 5.39 -25.02 23.06
N ASN A 264 5.51 -25.58 21.85
CA ASN A 264 5.93 -26.98 21.69
C ASN A 264 7.35 -27.19 22.23
N HIS A 265 8.27 -26.28 21.94
CA HIS A 265 9.63 -26.35 22.47
C HIS A 265 9.66 -26.29 24.01
N LEU A 266 8.89 -25.40 24.64
CA LEU A 266 8.82 -25.34 26.10
C LEU A 266 8.31 -26.64 26.71
N LYS A 267 7.31 -27.27 26.07
CA LYS A 267 6.78 -28.57 26.51
C LYS A 267 7.83 -29.67 26.41
N GLU A 268 8.51 -29.78 25.26
CA GLU A 268 9.59 -30.75 25.04
C GLU A 268 10.77 -30.55 26.03
N GLN A 269 11.12 -29.29 26.35
CA GLN A 269 12.17 -29.00 27.33
C GLN A 269 11.78 -29.38 28.75
N MET A 270 10.52 -29.17 29.16
CA MET A 270 10.06 -29.61 30.47
C MET A 270 10.09 -31.14 30.62
N GLU A 271 9.70 -31.86 29.58
CA GLU A 271 9.74 -33.33 29.56
C GLU A 271 11.19 -33.83 29.69
N LYS A 272 12.11 -33.31 28.88
CA LYS A 272 13.54 -33.65 28.93
C LYS A 272 14.18 -33.29 30.28
N MET A 273 13.84 -32.14 30.84
CA MET A 273 14.36 -31.72 32.15
C MET A 273 13.92 -32.69 33.26
N ASN A 274 12.66 -33.12 33.25
CA ASN A 274 12.16 -34.11 34.22
C ASN A 274 12.87 -35.46 34.10
N GLU A 275 13.19 -35.90 32.88
CA GLU A 275 13.99 -37.11 32.64
C GLU A 275 15.42 -36.96 33.15
N GLN A 276 16.09 -35.84 32.85
CA GLN A 276 17.45 -35.54 33.32
C GLN A 276 17.54 -35.51 34.85
N PHE A 277 16.55 -34.91 35.53
CA PHE A 277 16.47 -34.91 37.00
C PHE A 277 16.33 -36.33 37.57
N ARG A 278 15.54 -37.17 36.90
CA ARG A 278 15.31 -38.55 37.33
C ARG A 278 16.57 -39.41 37.15
N GLU A 279 17.32 -39.19 36.06
CA GLU A 279 18.61 -39.85 35.83
C GLU A 279 19.69 -39.43 36.85
N LEU A 280 19.82 -38.14 37.14
CA LEU A 280 20.74 -37.62 38.16
C LEU A 280 20.41 -38.15 39.55
N GLY A 281 19.12 -38.19 39.91
CA GLY A 281 18.65 -38.77 41.18
C GLY A 281 19.00 -40.26 41.33
N SER A 282 18.92 -41.03 40.24
CA SER A 282 19.28 -42.45 40.22
C SER A 282 20.80 -42.70 40.31
N ALA A 283 21.62 -41.78 39.77
CA ALA A 283 23.07 -41.87 39.83
C ALA A 283 23.61 -41.56 41.23
N MET A 284 22.98 -40.65 41.98
CA MET A 284 23.35 -40.30 43.36
C MET A 284 23.01 -41.39 44.40
N SER A 285 22.12 -42.31 44.07
CA SER A 285 21.64 -43.35 45.00
C SER A 285 22.37 -44.70 44.87
N ARG A 286 23.37 -44.81 43.97
CA ARG A 286 24.23 -46.00 43.86
C ARG A 286 25.40 -45.93 44.87
N PRO A 287 25.58 -46.92 45.76
CA PRO A 287 26.76 -46.96 46.63
C PRO A 287 28.03 -47.18 45.79
N PRO A 288 29.19 -46.63 46.22
CA PRO A 288 30.43 -46.77 45.47
C PRO A 288 30.84 -48.24 45.37
N ALA A 289 31.16 -48.71 44.16
CA ALA A 289 31.74 -50.02 43.95
C ALA A 289 33.15 -50.06 44.56
N VAL A 290 33.30 -50.77 45.67
CA VAL A 290 34.62 -51.05 46.27
C VAL A 290 35.23 -52.19 45.46
N ASP A 291 36.29 -51.91 44.70
CA ASP A 291 37.13 -52.93 44.10
C ASP A 291 38.06 -53.48 45.19
N LEU A 292 37.87 -54.74 45.58
CA LEU A 292 38.65 -55.40 46.63
C LEU A 292 39.94 -56.05 46.12
N ASN A 293 40.36 -55.81 44.88
CA ASN A 293 41.62 -56.32 44.33
C ASN A 293 42.41 -55.25 43.57
N LYS A 294 42.97 -54.26 44.27
CA LYS A 294 44.23 -53.57 43.93
C LYS A 294 44.66 -52.58 45.01
#